data_AF-A0AAI9TD04-F1
#
_entry.id   AF-A0AAI9TD04-F1
#
_cell.length_a   1.000
_cell.length_b   1.000
_cell.length_c   1.000
_cell.angle_alpha   90.00
_cell.angle_beta   90.00
_cell.angle_gamma   90.00
#
_symmetry.space_group_name_H-M   'P 1'
#
loop_
_entity.id
_entity.type
_entity.pdbx_description
1 polymer ?
#
loop_
_entity_poly.entity_id
_entity_poly.type
_entity_poly.pdbx_seq_one_letter_code
_entity_poly.pdbx_strand_id
1 'polypeptide(L)'
;MQVSAWLAHCIDPAIVRDITSTGECTDLADDFMYQCKLFIRGDGYGAMSAAVMSFRTKRTEFSTATEFIEAVKLRHKAANDLKANLHPCLGVIMLMSQLQEIPEMRSSIDIKNVELKKFGDPANEITMTDFLKCCSEMQDKVREATFWPYNSVVATTNGDPMRAGQKQSVLDGFFPKSQGLVPRAPSPNTTGQSAETPFDKSDKGPEQGGDDGWEADWVSDVDEKDDYSHEMVGDDKVLPGPEGEVCSDSIAPHQISINASTAETTEINGQLFKTIQEIVEFLKKWASETEFTALRDKPITRGFWSLIGRLSDEFIMRLRAPAIDPKVQALFEKGTFSVDDLRKLPRASSESRPGVYLGFILDEIHSDGTVTLALYVGSSMCCKFRVQTHQSRRTGNRLKRSAFYQRLMKGEKVEFCLLAAFDCSIETGYLNLLEAIFMFLFGTLLEPTFETDFVKQSTWELYEQLQSVIRPHYILKVKLFA
;
A
#
# COMPACT_ATOMS: atom_id res chain seq x y z
N MET A 1 -33.44 1.89 -9.83
CA MET A 1 -32.36 1.78 -10.83
C MET A 1 -31.26 0.94 -10.19
N GLN A 2 -30.90 -0.22 -10.76
CA GLN A 2 -29.82 -1.04 -10.20
C GLN A 2 -28.47 -0.32 -10.40
N VAL A 3 -27.59 -0.40 -9.40
CA VAL A 3 -26.32 0.34 -9.39
C VAL A 3 -25.38 -0.15 -10.49
N SER A 4 -25.44 -1.43 -10.86
CA SER A 4 -24.78 -2.02 -12.04
C SER A 4 -25.17 -1.32 -13.34
N ALA A 5 -26.46 -1.13 -13.61
CA ALA A 5 -26.95 -0.42 -14.80
C ALA A 5 -26.50 1.05 -14.85
N TRP A 6 -26.36 1.71 -13.68
CA TRP A 6 -25.81 3.06 -13.60
C TRP A 6 -24.30 3.07 -13.88
N LEU A 7 -23.52 2.16 -13.28
CA LEU A 7 -22.08 2.02 -13.53
C LEU A 7 -21.80 1.70 -15.01
N ALA A 8 -22.63 0.87 -15.64
CA ALA A 8 -22.57 0.57 -17.07
C ALA A 8 -22.89 1.77 -17.98
N HIS A 9 -23.49 2.85 -17.46
CA HIS A 9 -23.64 4.13 -18.18
C HIS A 9 -22.48 5.11 -17.91
N CYS A 10 -21.62 4.82 -16.92
CA CYS A 10 -20.45 5.64 -16.57
C CYS A 10 -19.12 5.11 -17.14
N ILE A 11 -19.15 3.96 -17.83
CA ILE A 11 -17.99 3.31 -18.45
C ILE A 11 -18.20 3.25 -19.98
N ASP A 12 -17.11 3.22 -20.75
CA ASP A 12 -17.16 3.13 -22.20
C ASP A 12 -17.99 1.91 -22.68
N PRO A 13 -18.97 2.08 -23.59
CA PRO A 13 -19.85 1.00 -24.05
C PRO A 13 -19.15 -0.17 -24.77
N ALA A 14 -17.91 -0.03 -25.22
CA ALA A 14 -17.10 -1.17 -25.69
C ALA A 14 -16.58 -1.98 -24.50
N ILE A 15 -16.00 -1.33 -23.49
CA ILE A 15 -15.52 -1.99 -22.27
C ILE A 15 -16.67 -2.70 -21.54
N VAL A 16 -17.84 -2.06 -21.43
CA VAL A 16 -19.05 -2.69 -20.85
C VAL A 16 -19.46 -3.93 -21.64
N ARG A 17 -19.36 -3.89 -22.97
CA ARG A 17 -19.72 -5.01 -23.84
C ARG A 17 -18.73 -6.15 -23.71
N ASP A 18 -17.43 -5.87 -23.66
CA ASP A 18 -16.41 -6.90 -23.49
C ASP A 18 -16.60 -7.60 -22.13
N ILE A 19 -16.74 -6.83 -21.04
CA ILE A 19 -17.05 -7.33 -19.70
C ILE A 19 -18.30 -8.21 -19.68
N THR A 20 -19.40 -7.75 -20.29
CA THR A 20 -20.68 -8.50 -20.28
C THR A 20 -20.72 -9.66 -21.28
N SER A 21 -19.83 -9.68 -22.29
CA SER A 21 -19.72 -10.77 -23.27
C SER A 21 -19.00 -12.02 -22.76
N THR A 22 -18.31 -11.92 -21.62
CA THR A 22 -17.59 -13.06 -21.00
C THR A 22 -18.50 -14.18 -20.50
N GLY A 23 -19.82 -13.95 -20.43
CA GLY A 23 -20.79 -14.89 -19.84
C GLY A 23 -20.83 -14.87 -18.31
N GLU A 24 -19.95 -14.11 -17.66
CA GLU A 24 -19.92 -13.94 -16.21
C GLU A 24 -21.06 -13.04 -15.71
N CYS A 25 -21.57 -13.33 -14.51
CA CYS A 25 -22.68 -12.59 -13.93
C CYS A 25 -22.24 -11.16 -13.53
N THR A 26 -22.96 -10.16 -14.04
CA THR A 26 -22.68 -8.73 -13.83
C THR A 26 -23.90 -7.95 -13.33
N ASP A 27 -24.96 -8.65 -12.93
CA ASP A 27 -26.23 -8.06 -12.49
C ASP A 27 -26.09 -7.18 -11.24
N LEU A 28 -25.11 -7.44 -10.37
CA LEU A 28 -24.83 -6.67 -9.17
C LEU A 28 -23.61 -5.75 -9.36
N ALA A 29 -23.64 -4.59 -8.70
CA ALA A 29 -22.60 -3.57 -8.83
C ALA A 29 -21.19 -4.10 -8.51
N ASP A 30 -20.99 -4.81 -7.40
CA ASP A 30 -19.66 -5.32 -7.03
C ASP A 30 -19.20 -6.45 -7.97
N ASP A 31 -20.11 -7.15 -8.65
CA ASP A 31 -19.77 -8.25 -9.56
C ASP A 31 -19.35 -7.64 -10.92
N PHE A 32 -20.10 -6.64 -11.39
CA PHE A 32 -19.68 -5.77 -12.49
C PHE A 32 -18.36 -5.05 -12.20
N MET A 33 -18.15 -4.53 -10.98
CA MET A 33 -16.88 -3.90 -10.57
C MET A 33 -15.74 -4.90 -10.38
N TYR A 34 -16.04 -6.15 -10.02
CA TYR A 34 -15.06 -7.24 -9.96
C TYR A 34 -14.63 -7.63 -11.38
N GLN A 35 -15.58 -7.77 -12.32
CA GLN A 35 -15.24 -7.99 -13.72
C GLN A 35 -14.55 -6.76 -14.35
N CYS A 36 -14.90 -5.53 -13.98
CA CYS A 36 -14.10 -4.35 -14.31
C CYS A 36 -12.66 -4.47 -13.76
N LYS A 37 -12.49 -4.86 -12.48
CA LYS A 37 -11.16 -5.07 -11.88
C LYS A 37 -10.38 -6.17 -12.60
N LEU A 38 -11.01 -7.29 -13.00
CA LEU A 38 -10.36 -8.36 -13.76
C LEU A 38 -9.99 -7.90 -15.17
N PHE A 39 -10.90 -7.23 -15.88
CA PHE A 39 -10.64 -6.63 -17.19
C PHE A 39 -9.48 -5.63 -17.16
N ILE A 40 -9.40 -4.81 -16.10
CA ILE A 40 -8.30 -3.85 -15.85
C ILE A 40 -7.01 -4.54 -15.37
N ARG A 41 -7.05 -5.81 -14.92
CA ARG A 41 -5.90 -6.56 -14.40
C ARG A 41 -5.41 -7.70 -15.30
N GLY A 42 -6.18 -8.06 -16.34
CA GLY A 42 -5.91 -9.19 -17.24
C GLY A 42 -4.61 -9.04 -18.04
N ASP A 43 -4.19 -10.15 -18.68
CA ASP A 43 -2.87 -10.27 -19.28
C ASP A 43 -2.57 -9.20 -20.33
N GLY A 44 -1.59 -8.35 -19.99
CA GLY A 44 -1.24 -7.11 -20.71
C GLY A 44 -1.47 -5.85 -19.87
N TYR A 45 -2.60 -5.75 -19.18
CA TYR A 45 -2.96 -4.56 -18.41
C TYR A 45 -2.26 -4.45 -17.05
N GLY A 46 -1.77 -5.55 -16.46
CA GLY A 46 -0.90 -5.47 -15.28
C GLY A 46 0.40 -4.69 -15.56
N ALA A 47 1.08 -4.99 -16.67
CA ALA A 47 2.27 -4.26 -17.11
C ALA A 47 1.93 -2.83 -17.56
N MET A 48 0.83 -2.64 -18.29
CA MET A 48 0.37 -1.32 -18.72
C MET A 48 0.00 -0.42 -17.52
N SER A 49 -0.71 -0.95 -16.53
CA SER A 49 -1.08 -0.25 -15.29
C SER A 49 0.16 0.07 -14.46
N ALA A 50 1.12 -0.86 -14.34
CA ALA A 50 2.42 -0.58 -13.73
C ALA A 50 3.20 0.51 -14.50
N ALA A 51 3.11 0.56 -15.84
CA ALA A 51 3.74 1.59 -16.66
C ALA A 51 3.05 2.96 -16.52
N VAL A 52 1.72 3.01 -16.48
CA VAL A 52 0.93 4.24 -16.24
C VAL A 52 1.07 4.75 -14.80
N MET A 53 1.18 3.86 -13.82
CA MET A 53 1.42 4.24 -12.43
C MET A 53 2.87 4.67 -12.20
N SER A 54 3.86 3.96 -12.77
CA SER A 54 5.26 4.40 -12.74
C SER A 54 5.50 5.64 -13.58
N PHE A 55 4.63 5.96 -14.53
CA PHE A 55 4.69 7.24 -15.24
C PHE A 55 4.62 8.42 -14.26
N ARG A 56 3.85 8.31 -13.15
CA ARG A 56 3.76 9.31 -12.05
C ARG A 56 5.05 9.44 -11.22
N THR A 57 6.17 9.69 -11.87
CA THR A 57 7.49 9.83 -11.28
C THR A 57 7.69 11.23 -10.74
N LYS A 58 8.25 11.33 -9.53
CA LYS A 58 8.59 12.62 -8.90
C LYS A 58 10.02 13.02 -9.23
N ARG A 59 10.29 14.33 -9.36
CA ARG A 59 11.67 14.83 -9.53
C ARG A 59 12.60 14.38 -8.39
N THR A 60 12.06 14.22 -7.19
CA THR A 60 12.81 13.78 -5.99
C THR A 60 13.26 12.31 -6.04
N GLU A 61 12.83 11.52 -7.03
CA GLU A 61 13.33 10.15 -7.26
C GLU A 61 14.73 10.13 -7.92
N PHE A 62 15.25 11.29 -8.37
CA PHE A 62 16.47 11.38 -9.16
C PHE A 62 17.49 12.36 -8.56
N SER A 63 18.77 12.09 -8.80
CA SER A 63 19.87 12.91 -8.28
C SER A 63 19.98 14.24 -9.03
N THR A 64 19.66 14.22 -10.34
CA THR A 64 19.72 15.40 -11.20
C THR A 64 18.40 15.64 -11.95
N ALA A 65 18.14 16.89 -12.32
CA ALA A 65 17.00 17.22 -13.16
C ALA A 65 17.12 16.59 -14.57
N THR A 66 18.35 16.42 -15.08
CA THR A 66 18.63 15.73 -16.35
C THR A 66 18.21 14.26 -16.31
N GLU A 67 18.52 13.53 -15.22
CA GLU A 67 18.06 12.15 -14.99
C GLU A 67 16.53 12.07 -14.97
N PHE A 68 15.87 12.99 -14.25
CA PHE A 68 14.40 13.07 -14.23
C PHE A 68 13.83 13.24 -15.64
N ILE A 69 14.35 14.17 -16.45
CA ILE A 69 13.85 14.41 -17.81
C ILE A 69 14.02 13.17 -18.71
N GLU A 70 15.17 12.47 -18.65
CA GLU A 70 15.35 11.21 -19.37
C GLU A 70 14.43 10.10 -18.87
N ALA A 71 14.19 10.00 -17.56
CA ALA A 71 13.27 9.03 -17.01
C ALA A 71 11.82 9.29 -17.46
N VAL A 72 11.38 10.55 -17.53
CA VAL A 72 10.05 10.90 -18.07
C VAL A 72 9.92 10.47 -19.54
N LYS A 73 10.94 10.71 -20.38
CA LYS A 73 10.98 10.25 -21.78
C LYS A 73 10.88 8.71 -21.87
N LEU A 74 11.70 8.01 -21.10
CA LEU A 74 11.77 6.53 -21.10
C LEU A 74 10.46 5.90 -20.60
N ARG A 75 9.88 6.41 -19.50
CA ARG A 75 8.61 5.91 -18.96
C ARG A 75 7.43 6.23 -19.89
N HIS A 76 7.41 7.40 -20.56
CA HIS A 76 6.40 7.71 -21.59
C HIS A 76 6.45 6.71 -22.75
N LYS A 77 7.67 6.41 -23.23
CA LYS A 77 7.89 5.42 -24.30
C LYS A 77 7.44 4.03 -23.85
N ALA A 78 7.92 3.56 -22.69
CA ALA A 78 7.61 2.22 -22.19
C ALA A 78 6.09 1.99 -21.98
N ALA A 79 5.36 2.99 -21.48
CA ALA A 79 3.91 2.91 -21.36
C ALA A 79 3.22 2.81 -22.73
N ASN A 80 3.66 3.59 -23.72
CA ASN A 80 3.10 3.55 -25.07
C ASN A 80 3.52 2.31 -25.88
N ASP A 81 4.73 1.78 -25.69
CA ASP A 81 5.16 0.46 -26.19
C ASP A 81 4.25 -0.66 -25.63
N LEU A 82 3.75 -0.49 -24.40
CA LEU A 82 2.73 -1.33 -23.75
C LEU A 82 1.28 -0.96 -24.10
N LYS A 83 1.05 -0.17 -25.16
CA LYS A 83 -0.27 0.26 -25.67
C LYS A 83 -1.12 1.09 -24.69
N ALA A 84 -0.51 1.76 -23.71
CA ALA A 84 -1.22 2.63 -22.76
C ALA A 84 -1.84 3.89 -23.39
N ASN A 85 -1.48 4.24 -24.62
CA ASN A 85 -1.97 5.41 -25.36
C ASN A 85 -1.91 6.72 -24.56
N LEU A 86 -0.84 6.90 -23.77
CA LEU A 86 -0.59 8.13 -23.03
C LEU A 86 -0.36 9.28 -24.00
N HIS A 87 -1.21 10.30 -23.91
CA HIS A 87 -1.09 11.47 -24.76
C HIS A 87 0.19 12.27 -24.42
N PRO A 88 0.99 12.71 -25.41
CA PRO A 88 2.24 13.46 -25.18
C PRO A 88 2.08 14.69 -24.26
N CYS A 89 0.90 15.34 -24.28
CA CYS A 89 0.52 16.41 -23.38
C CYS A 89 0.69 16.05 -21.88
N LEU A 90 0.36 14.82 -21.47
CA LEU A 90 0.54 14.35 -20.09
C LEU A 90 2.01 14.33 -19.68
N GLY A 91 2.90 13.94 -20.60
CA GLY A 91 4.35 14.00 -20.40
C GLY A 91 4.86 15.42 -20.23
N VAL A 92 4.36 16.37 -21.04
CA VAL A 92 4.71 17.80 -20.92
C VAL A 92 4.23 18.39 -19.59
N ILE A 93 2.98 18.15 -19.20
CA ILE A 93 2.41 18.64 -17.92
C ILE A 93 3.21 18.11 -16.72
N MET A 94 3.51 16.80 -16.72
CA MET A 94 4.26 16.19 -15.64
C MET A 94 5.69 16.72 -15.56
N LEU A 95 6.39 16.81 -16.69
CA LEU A 95 7.72 17.38 -16.81
C LEU A 95 7.77 18.80 -16.20
N MET A 96 6.86 19.68 -16.61
CA MET A 96 6.81 21.06 -16.13
C MET A 96 6.46 21.15 -14.64
N SER A 97 5.42 20.45 -14.18
CA SER A 97 4.97 20.52 -12.78
C SER A 97 6.06 20.13 -11.78
N GLN A 98 6.88 19.13 -12.13
CA GLN A 98 7.97 18.65 -11.30
C GLN A 98 9.26 19.47 -11.43
N LEU A 99 9.52 20.08 -12.59
CA LEU A 99 10.64 21.02 -12.75
C LEU A 99 10.34 22.41 -12.15
N GLN A 100 9.07 22.81 -11.94
CA GLN A 100 8.70 24.11 -11.36
C GLN A 100 9.11 24.25 -9.88
N GLU A 101 9.37 23.12 -9.22
CA GLU A 101 9.98 23.04 -7.89
C GLU A 101 11.43 23.58 -7.87
N ILE A 102 12.12 23.61 -9.03
CA ILE A 102 13.46 24.17 -9.20
C ILE A 102 13.33 25.68 -9.48
N PRO A 103 13.78 26.59 -8.58
CA PRO A 103 13.58 28.02 -8.73
C PRO A 103 14.09 28.59 -10.06
N GLU A 104 15.24 28.10 -10.52
CA GLU A 104 15.92 28.50 -11.76
C GLU A 104 15.13 28.15 -13.02
N MET A 105 14.26 27.14 -12.96
CA MET A 105 13.48 26.66 -14.10
C MET A 105 12.12 27.38 -14.26
N ARG A 106 11.64 28.09 -13.23
CA ARG A 106 10.29 28.67 -13.21
C ARG A 106 10.01 29.57 -14.40
N SER A 107 10.90 30.52 -14.69
CA SER A 107 10.74 31.45 -15.83
C SER A 107 10.64 30.72 -17.17
N SER A 108 11.41 29.65 -17.37
CA SER A 108 11.35 28.83 -18.59
C SER A 108 10.03 28.04 -18.70
N ILE A 109 9.53 27.55 -17.57
CA ILE A 109 8.25 26.83 -17.49
C ILE A 109 7.06 27.78 -17.71
N ASP A 110 7.11 29.00 -17.17
CA ASP A 110 6.05 30.00 -17.38
C ASP A 110 5.98 30.43 -18.86
N ILE A 111 7.13 30.61 -19.53
CA ILE A 111 7.19 30.81 -20.98
C ILE A 111 6.56 29.61 -21.72
N LYS A 112 6.93 28.38 -21.36
CA LYS A 112 6.38 27.17 -22.00
C LYS A 112 4.87 27.03 -21.78
N ASN A 113 4.36 27.35 -20.59
CA ASN A 113 2.93 27.39 -20.29
C ASN A 113 2.18 28.42 -21.17
N VAL A 114 2.80 29.55 -21.51
CA VAL A 114 2.22 30.52 -22.46
C VAL A 114 2.24 30.00 -23.90
N GLU A 115 3.26 29.24 -24.30
CA GLU A 115 3.27 28.56 -25.60
C GLU A 115 2.18 27.48 -25.71
N LEU A 116 2.00 26.67 -24.67
CA LEU A 116 1.03 25.58 -24.65
C LEU A 116 -0.43 26.07 -24.70
N LYS A 117 -0.70 27.29 -24.20
CA LYS A 117 -2.00 27.97 -24.34
C LYS A 117 -2.36 28.38 -25.78
N LYS A 118 -1.45 28.23 -26.75
CA LYS A 118 -1.72 28.49 -28.17
C LYS A 118 -2.42 27.32 -28.87
N PHE A 119 -2.33 26.12 -28.31
CA PHE A 119 -3.07 24.95 -28.79
C PHE A 119 -4.54 25.07 -28.32
N GLY A 120 -5.49 24.86 -29.23
CA GLY A 120 -6.91 24.93 -28.92
C GLY A 120 -7.35 23.73 -28.07
N ASP A 121 -6.87 22.55 -28.48
CA ASP A 121 -6.93 21.31 -27.72
C ASP A 121 -5.52 20.70 -27.54
N PRO A 122 -4.81 21.03 -26.44
CA PRO A 122 -3.52 20.44 -26.12
C PRO A 122 -3.53 18.90 -26.04
N ALA A 123 -4.69 18.28 -25.79
CA ALA A 123 -4.84 16.83 -25.66
C ALA A 123 -5.04 16.11 -27.00
N ASN A 124 -5.04 16.83 -28.13
CA ASN A 124 -5.02 16.27 -29.48
C ASN A 124 -3.99 16.95 -30.41
N GLU A 125 -3.60 18.21 -30.15
CA GLU A 125 -2.68 18.98 -30.99
C GLU A 125 -1.20 18.78 -30.62
N ILE A 126 -0.87 18.43 -29.37
CA ILE A 126 0.54 18.23 -28.95
C ILE A 126 1.02 16.85 -29.40
N THR A 127 1.96 16.83 -30.35
CA THR A 127 2.52 15.58 -30.89
C THR A 127 3.63 15.00 -30.01
N MET A 128 4.04 13.75 -30.29
CA MET A 128 5.24 13.16 -29.67
C MET A 128 6.50 13.99 -29.98
N THR A 129 6.58 14.63 -31.14
CA THR A 129 7.67 15.52 -31.52
C THR A 129 7.72 16.75 -30.61
N ASP A 130 6.58 17.34 -30.27
CA ASP A 130 6.49 18.49 -29.38
C ASP A 130 6.88 18.13 -27.93
N PHE A 131 6.48 16.96 -27.45
CA PHE A 131 6.92 16.43 -26.15
C PHE A 131 8.44 16.22 -26.12
N LEU A 132 9.02 15.53 -27.12
CA LEU A 132 10.46 15.31 -27.18
C LEU A 132 11.25 16.62 -27.31
N LYS A 133 10.74 17.58 -28.09
CA LYS A 133 11.29 18.94 -28.20
C LYS A 133 11.26 19.66 -26.84
N CYS A 134 10.14 19.61 -26.12
CA CYS A 134 10.02 20.19 -24.79
C CYS A 134 10.99 19.56 -23.79
N CYS A 135 11.24 18.25 -23.87
CA CYS A 135 12.25 17.59 -23.04
C CYS A 135 13.67 18.10 -23.34
N SER A 136 14.05 18.24 -24.62
CA SER A 136 15.36 18.79 -25.01
C SER A 136 15.54 20.24 -24.57
N GLU A 137 14.52 21.10 -24.79
CA GLU A 137 14.53 22.50 -24.34
C GLU A 137 14.71 22.61 -22.81
N MET A 138 14.03 21.77 -22.03
CA MET A 138 14.18 21.75 -20.57
C MET A 138 15.55 21.22 -20.14
N GLN A 139 16.16 20.28 -20.87
CA GLN A 139 17.54 19.84 -20.62
C GLN A 139 18.56 20.94 -20.88
N ASP A 140 18.38 21.73 -21.94
CA ASP A 140 19.22 22.90 -22.22
C ASP A 140 19.12 23.92 -21.08
N LYS A 141 17.91 24.21 -20.58
CA LYS A 141 17.72 25.12 -19.44
C LYS A 141 18.28 24.60 -18.12
N VAL A 142 18.18 23.29 -17.85
CA VAL A 142 18.88 22.67 -16.71
C VAL A 142 20.39 22.81 -16.86
N ARG A 143 20.96 22.62 -18.06
CA ARG A 143 22.40 22.81 -18.31
C ARG A 143 22.82 24.26 -18.09
N GLU A 144 22.11 25.23 -18.68
CA GLU A 144 22.36 26.66 -18.49
C GLU A 144 22.36 27.05 -17.00
N ALA A 145 21.34 26.63 -16.25
CA ALA A 145 21.22 26.91 -14.81
C ALA A 145 22.37 26.28 -14.00
N THR A 146 22.79 25.05 -14.34
CA THR A 146 23.87 24.36 -13.64
C THR A 146 25.25 24.99 -13.90
N PHE A 147 25.45 25.64 -15.05
CA PHE A 147 26.71 26.32 -15.40
C PHE A 147 26.83 27.74 -14.86
N TRP A 148 25.73 28.38 -14.42
CA TRP A 148 25.75 29.79 -14.02
C TRP A 148 26.32 30.17 -12.63
N PRO A 149 26.54 29.29 -11.63
CA PRO A 149 26.90 29.75 -10.28
C PRO A 149 28.36 30.20 -10.10
N TYR A 150 29.24 30.11 -11.12
CA TYR A 150 30.69 30.30 -10.93
C TYR A 150 31.33 31.56 -11.53
N ASN A 151 30.63 32.34 -12.38
CA ASN A 151 31.24 33.48 -13.11
C ASN A 151 30.65 34.86 -12.83
N SER A 152 29.67 35.00 -11.91
CA SER A 152 29.03 36.30 -11.62
C SER A 152 29.66 37.09 -10.46
N VAL A 153 30.67 36.56 -9.77
CA VAL A 153 31.37 37.24 -8.66
C VAL A 153 32.73 37.81 -9.11
N VAL A 154 32.73 38.71 -10.10
CA VAL A 154 33.63 39.90 -10.20
C VAL A 154 33.05 40.83 -11.29
N ALA A 155 32.34 41.91 -10.90
CA ALA A 155 32.21 43.15 -11.68
C ALA A 155 31.34 44.23 -10.99
N THR A 156 31.59 44.55 -9.71
CA THR A 156 31.03 45.76 -9.07
C THR A 156 32.05 46.41 -8.13
N THR A 157 32.96 47.19 -8.71
CA THR A 157 33.72 48.22 -7.97
C THR A 157 33.71 49.52 -8.76
N ASN A 158 32.81 50.43 -8.35
CA ASN A 158 32.99 51.85 -8.63
C ASN A 158 34.29 52.30 -7.94
N GLY A 159 35.05 53.19 -8.59
CA GLY A 159 36.39 53.53 -8.15
C GLY A 159 36.45 54.64 -7.09
N ASP A 160 37.62 54.73 -6.46
CA ASP A 160 38.20 55.98 -5.98
C ASP A 160 39.75 55.90 -6.09
N PRO A 161 40.48 57.01 -6.27
CA PRO A 161 41.90 56.99 -6.62
C PRO A 161 42.86 57.19 -5.42
N MET A 162 44.14 56.88 -5.68
CA MET A 162 45.28 56.92 -4.72
C MET A 162 45.28 55.77 -3.68
N ARG A 163 46.43 55.20 -3.28
CA ARG A 163 47.77 55.79 -3.17
C ARG A 163 48.86 54.71 -3.35
N ALA A 164 50.03 55.08 -3.87
CA ALA A 164 51.15 54.15 -4.04
C ALA A 164 51.74 53.67 -2.69
N GLY A 165 52.11 52.38 -2.61
CA GLY A 165 52.71 51.75 -1.43
C GLY A 165 53.38 50.42 -1.77
N GLN A 166 54.68 50.47 -2.02
CA GLN A 166 55.51 49.35 -2.49
C GLN A 166 56.07 48.51 -1.32
N LYS A 167 55.94 47.16 -1.36
CA LYS A 167 56.96 46.18 -0.90
C LYS A 167 56.58 44.70 -1.16
N GLN A 168 57.63 43.87 -1.25
CA GLN A 168 57.61 42.40 -1.43
C GLN A 168 57.08 41.69 -0.15
N SER A 169 56.77 40.39 -0.08
CA SER A 169 57.54 39.23 -0.54
C SER A 169 56.87 37.85 -0.29
N VAL A 170 57.43 36.80 -0.93
CA VAL A 170 57.51 35.38 -0.50
C VAL A 170 56.28 34.46 -0.65
N LEU A 171 56.50 33.33 -1.34
CA LEU A 171 55.67 32.13 -1.37
C LEU A 171 55.92 31.26 -0.12
N ASP A 172 54.92 30.49 0.30
CA ASP A 172 54.95 29.05 0.61
C ASP A 172 53.57 28.67 1.19
N GLY A 173 52.96 27.48 1.00
CA GLY A 173 53.41 26.29 0.29
C GLY A 173 52.85 25.03 0.97
N PHE A 174 51.64 24.56 0.60
CA PHE A 174 51.04 23.35 1.20
C PHE A 174 50.23 22.51 0.22
N PHE A 175 50.91 21.58 -0.46
CA PHE A 175 50.34 20.34 -1.02
C PHE A 175 51.45 19.28 -1.12
N PRO A 176 51.33 18.11 -0.46
CA PRO A 176 52.11 16.93 -0.82
C PRO A 176 51.31 16.03 -1.78
N LYS A 177 51.81 15.88 -3.01
CA LYS A 177 51.50 14.77 -3.92
C LYS A 177 52.69 13.80 -3.94
N SER A 178 52.47 12.53 -3.62
CA SER A 178 53.18 11.35 -4.18
C SER A 178 52.64 10.08 -3.51
N GLN A 179 51.90 9.21 -4.21
CA GLN A 179 52.39 8.09 -5.05
C GLN A 179 52.99 6.93 -4.25
N GLY A 180 52.56 5.68 -4.49
CA GLY A 180 53.12 4.54 -3.74
C GLY A 180 52.60 3.11 -4.01
N LEU A 181 52.35 2.72 -5.27
CA LEU A 181 52.43 1.33 -5.77
C LEU A 181 51.45 0.22 -5.29
N VAL A 182 51.24 -0.73 -6.22
CA VAL A 182 50.36 -1.91 -6.16
C VAL A 182 51.24 -3.17 -6.00
N PRO A 183 50.75 -4.26 -5.39
CA PRO A 183 50.65 -5.51 -6.15
C PRO A 183 49.26 -6.19 -6.08
N ARG A 184 48.90 -6.87 -7.17
CA ARG A 184 47.65 -7.62 -7.37
C ARG A 184 47.94 -9.13 -7.35
N ALA A 185 47.09 -9.91 -6.69
CA ALA A 185 47.13 -11.38 -6.69
C ALA A 185 45.68 -11.95 -6.53
N PRO A 186 45.40 -13.24 -6.74
CA PRO A 186 44.83 -13.65 -8.03
C PRO A 186 43.50 -14.44 -7.93
N SER A 187 42.82 -14.58 -9.07
CA SER A 187 41.63 -15.43 -9.22
C SER A 187 41.99 -16.93 -9.26
N PRO A 188 41.14 -17.82 -8.72
CA PRO A 188 41.30 -19.26 -8.91
C PRO A 188 40.68 -19.72 -10.23
N ASN A 189 41.48 -20.40 -11.06
CA ASN A 189 40.98 -21.30 -12.10
C ASN A 189 40.87 -22.71 -11.51
N THR A 190 39.83 -23.46 -11.87
CA THR A 190 39.77 -24.91 -11.67
C THR A 190 39.45 -25.60 -12.98
N THR A 191 40.44 -26.33 -13.50
CA THR A 191 40.30 -27.23 -14.64
C THR A 191 40.34 -28.66 -14.12
N GLY A 192 39.29 -29.45 -14.40
CA GLY A 192 39.25 -30.90 -14.16
C GLY A 192 38.98 -31.62 -15.47
N GLN A 193 39.83 -32.59 -15.83
CA GLN A 193 39.79 -33.29 -17.12
C GLN A 193 38.89 -34.53 -17.12
N SER A 194 38.49 -34.94 -18.33
CA SER A 194 37.74 -36.15 -18.67
C SER A 194 38.49 -37.47 -18.39
N ALA A 195 37.74 -38.58 -18.34
CA ALA A 195 38.25 -39.95 -18.53
C ALA A 195 37.20 -40.86 -19.25
N GLU A 196 37.63 -42.03 -19.74
CA GLU A 196 37.05 -42.75 -20.90
C GLU A 196 36.93 -44.29 -20.68
N THR A 197 36.07 -45.08 -21.35
CA THR A 197 34.94 -44.76 -22.27
C THR A 197 33.74 -45.75 -22.23
N PRO A 198 33.79 -47.04 -22.70
CA PRO A 198 32.66 -47.55 -23.51
C PRO A 198 32.09 -48.97 -23.23
N PHE A 199 30.98 -49.28 -23.95
CA PHE A 199 30.28 -50.57 -24.15
C PHE A 199 29.37 -51.07 -22.99
N ASP A 200 28.30 -51.85 -23.22
CA ASP A 200 27.78 -52.46 -24.48
C ASP A 200 26.23 -52.47 -24.59
N LYS A 201 25.72 -52.95 -25.73
CA LYS A 201 24.33 -52.88 -26.23
C LYS A 201 23.34 -53.84 -25.56
N SER A 202 22.05 -53.50 -25.64
CA SER A 202 20.88 -54.30 -26.12
C SER A 202 19.58 -53.62 -25.62
N ASP A 203 18.42 -53.64 -26.28
CA ASP A 203 18.00 -54.37 -27.49
C ASP A 203 16.93 -53.58 -28.29
N LYS A 204 16.69 -54.03 -29.54
CA LYS A 204 15.67 -53.70 -30.56
C LYS A 204 14.48 -52.74 -30.26
N GLY A 205 14.13 -51.92 -31.27
CA GLY A 205 12.82 -51.27 -31.44
C GLY A 205 11.76 -52.21 -32.07
N PRO A 206 10.77 -51.75 -32.90
CA PRO A 206 10.74 -50.47 -33.63
C PRO A 206 9.38 -49.72 -33.64
N GLU A 207 9.38 -48.58 -34.36
CA GLU A 207 8.26 -47.97 -35.11
C GLU A 207 7.14 -47.17 -34.40
N GLN A 208 6.64 -46.20 -35.19
CA GLN A 208 5.54 -45.25 -34.97
C GLN A 208 5.79 -44.21 -33.86
N GLY A 209 5.74 -42.90 -34.11
CA GLY A 209 5.09 -42.18 -35.22
C GLY A 209 4.01 -41.30 -34.60
N GLY A 210 4.34 -40.04 -34.34
CA GLY A 210 3.54 -39.20 -33.43
C GLY A 210 2.25 -38.65 -34.03
N ASP A 211 1.28 -38.44 -33.16
CA ASP A 211 0.17 -37.49 -33.30
C ASP A 211 -0.39 -37.21 -31.90
N ASP A 212 -0.28 -35.99 -31.38
CA ASP A 212 -0.88 -35.55 -30.11
C ASP A 212 -2.03 -34.54 -30.34
N GLY A 213 -2.88 -34.85 -31.32
CA GLY A 213 -4.18 -34.20 -31.50
C GLY A 213 -5.17 -34.56 -30.38
N TRP A 214 -5.49 -33.58 -29.53
CA TRP A 214 -6.65 -33.60 -28.61
C TRP A 214 -7.38 -32.26 -28.63
N GLU A 215 -8.12 -32.02 -29.73
CA GLU A 215 -9.27 -31.11 -29.75
C GLU A 215 -10.58 -31.94 -29.80
N ALA A 216 -11.65 -31.38 -29.22
CA ALA A 216 -13.02 -31.94 -29.11
C ALA A 216 -13.15 -33.17 -28.15
N ASP A 217 -14.13 -33.25 -27.24
CA ASP A 217 -15.56 -32.99 -27.44
C ASP A 217 -16.27 -32.34 -26.22
N TRP A 218 -17.26 -31.50 -26.51
CA TRP A 218 -18.24 -30.92 -25.56
C TRP A 218 -19.65 -30.95 -26.17
N VAL A 219 -20.45 -32.00 -25.96
CA VAL A 219 -21.89 -31.98 -26.34
C VAL A 219 -22.76 -32.90 -25.45
N SER A 220 -23.78 -32.33 -24.78
CA SER A 220 -25.09 -32.94 -24.37
C SER A 220 -25.13 -34.18 -23.42
N ASP A 221 -26.16 -34.43 -22.60
CA ASP A 221 -27.37 -33.68 -22.22
C ASP A 221 -28.07 -34.28 -20.96
N VAL A 222 -28.83 -33.44 -20.23
CA VAL A 222 -30.10 -33.72 -19.50
C VAL A 222 -30.16 -34.66 -18.26
N ASP A 223 -30.67 -34.06 -17.15
CA ASP A 223 -31.43 -34.56 -15.98
C ASP A 223 -31.34 -36.03 -15.48
N GLU A 224 -30.98 -36.21 -14.20
CA GLU A 224 -31.92 -36.77 -13.20
C GLU A 224 -31.53 -36.44 -11.73
N LYS A 225 -32.35 -36.87 -10.76
CA LYS A 225 -32.46 -36.37 -9.38
C LYS A 225 -31.51 -36.98 -8.34
N ASP A 226 -31.38 -36.26 -7.23
CA ASP A 226 -31.23 -36.70 -5.83
C ASP A 226 -30.42 -37.99 -5.55
N ASP A 227 -29.21 -37.85 -5.01
CA ASP A 227 -28.92 -38.53 -3.73
C ASP A 227 -27.76 -37.90 -2.93
N TYR A 228 -27.80 -38.09 -1.61
CA TYR A 228 -26.79 -37.63 -0.65
C TYR A 228 -25.69 -38.69 -0.48
N SER A 229 -24.44 -38.39 -0.86
CA SER A 229 -23.28 -39.12 -0.34
C SER A 229 -22.00 -38.27 -0.34
N HIS A 230 -20.93 -38.82 0.21
CA HIS A 230 -19.87 -38.09 0.93
C HIS A 230 -18.62 -37.83 0.08
N GLU A 231 -17.73 -37.00 0.63
CA GLU A 231 -16.34 -36.74 0.20
C GLU A 231 -16.11 -35.83 -1.02
N MET A 232 -15.50 -34.67 -0.76
CA MET A 232 -14.63 -33.97 -1.72
C MET A 232 -13.36 -33.52 -1.00
N VAL A 233 -12.26 -34.18 -1.32
CA VAL A 233 -10.89 -33.66 -1.20
C VAL A 233 -10.65 -32.73 -2.40
N GLY A 234 -9.94 -31.61 -2.22
CA GLY A 234 -9.38 -30.84 -3.34
C GLY A 234 -9.63 -29.34 -3.33
N ASP A 235 -8.52 -28.61 -3.31
CA ASP A 235 -8.20 -27.32 -3.96
C ASP A 235 -8.99 -26.02 -3.66
N ASP A 236 -8.21 -25.07 -3.13
CA ASP A 236 -8.01 -23.71 -3.67
C ASP A 236 -9.23 -22.93 -4.15
N LYS A 237 -9.88 -22.28 -3.17
CA LYS A 237 -10.40 -20.92 -3.38
C LYS A 237 -9.96 -19.99 -2.25
N VAL A 238 -8.98 -19.15 -2.59
CA VAL A 238 -8.49 -18.01 -1.80
C VAL A 238 -9.68 -17.19 -1.30
N LEU A 239 -9.73 -16.95 0.01
CA LEU A 239 -10.71 -16.04 0.60
C LEU A 239 -10.21 -14.60 0.42
N PRO A 240 -10.92 -13.73 -0.32
CA PRO A 240 -10.56 -12.33 -0.37
C PRO A 240 -10.78 -11.70 1.01
N GLY A 241 -9.70 -11.14 1.57
CA GLY A 241 -9.78 -10.33 2.78
C GLY A 241 -10.72 -9.13 2.59
N PRO A 242 -11.11 -8.45 3.68
CA PRO A 242 -12.00 -7.29 3.62
C PRO A 242 -11.35 -6.09 2.93
N GLU A 243 -11.35 -6.05 1.59
CA GLU A 243 -10.92 -4.87 0.84
C GLU A 243 -11.71 -3.62 1.30
N GLY A 244 -10.99 -2.50 1.44
CA GLY A 244 -11.57 -1.20 1.71
C GLY A 244 -12.13 -0.59 0.43
N GLU A 245 -13.44 -0.39 0.38
CA GLU A 245 -14.06 0.42 -0.66
C GLU A 245 -13.67 1.89 -0.45
N VAL A 246 -13.01 2.47 -1.45
CA VAL A 246 -12.62 3.88 -1.44
C VAL A 246 -13.86 4.70 -1.75
N CYS A 247 -14.36 5.44 -0.74
CA CYS A 247 -15.46 6.38 -0.91
C CYS A 247 -14.91 7.64 -1.60
N SER A 248 -15.12 7.75 -2.91
CA SER A 248 -14.60 8.85 -3.74
C SER A 248 -15.44 10.13 -3.61
N ASP A 249 -15.41 10.77 -2.45
CA ASP A 249 -15.67 12.21 -2.38
C ASP A 249 -14.37 12.97 -2.69
N SER A 250 -14.45 13.92 -3.62
CA SER A 250 -13.27 14.59 -4.18
C SER A 250 -12.67 15.61 -3.22
N ILE A 251 -11.66 15.18 -2.45
CA ILE A 251 -10.85 16.06 -1.61
C ILE A 251 -9.44 16.18 -2.21
N ALA A 252 -9.06 17.40 -2.57
CA ALA A 252 -7.71 17.70 -3.08
C ALA A 252 -6.64 17.38 -2.02
N PRO A 253 -5.42 16.99 -2.42
CA PRO A 253 -4.33 16.70 -1.49
C PRO A 253 -3.79 17.99 -0.86
N HIS A 254 -4.49 18.49 0.17
CA HIS A 254 -3.89 19.47 1.07
C HIS A 254 -2.71 18.83 1.79
N GLN A 255 -1.53 19.43 1.62
CA GLN A 255 -0.43 19.22 2.55
C GLN A 255 -0.96 19.50 3.96
N ILE A 256 -0.92 18.49 4.83
CA ILE A 256 -1.29 18.64 6.23
C ILE A 256 -0.15 19.43 6.91
N SER A 257 -0.19 20.76 6.75
CA SER A 257 0.47 21.67 7.68
C SER A 257 -0.24 21.51 9.01
N ILE A 258 0.26 20.61 9.86
CA ILE A 258 -0.11 20.58 11.27
C ILE A 258 0.45 21.86 11.86
N ASN A 259 -0.31 22.94 11.73
CA ASN A 259 -0.02 24.18 12.43
C ASN A 259 0.09 23.82 13.91
N ALA A 260 1.26 24.09 14.49
CA ALA A 260 1.53 23.87 15.91
C ALA A 260 0.76 24.90 16.74
N SER A 261 -0.57 24.77 16.74
CA SER A 261 -1.41 25.28 17.81
C SER A 261 -0.86 24.70 19.10
N THR A 262 -0.62 25.56 20.08
CA THR A 262 -0.36 25.19 21.47
C THR A 262 -1.64 24.63 22.07
N ALA A 263 -2.09 23.48 21.57
CA ALA A 263 -2.97 22.61 22.31
C ALA A 263 -2.26 22.27 23.61
N GLU A 264 -2.96 22.42 24.73
CA GLU A 264 -2.50 21.91 26.01
C GLU A 264 -2.04 20.48 25.82
N THR A 265 -0.84 20.15 26.30
CA THR A 265 -0.36 18.77 26.30
C THR A 265 -1.21 18.00 27.30
N THR A 266 -2.37 17.52 26.84
CA THR A 266 -3.19 16.54 27.54
C THR A 266 -2.26 15.41 27.94
N GLU A 267 -2.06 15.20 29.24
CA GLU A 267 -1.07 14.23 29.71
C GLU A 267 -1.44 12.84 29.18
N ILE A 268 -0.66 12.35 28.20
CA ILE A 268 -0.82 11.04 27.56
C ILE A 268 -0.25 9.96 28.52
N ASN A 269 -0.70 9.98 29.77
CA ASN A 269 -0.20 9.18 30.89
C ASN A 269 -1.11 7.99 31.24
N GLY A 270 -2.18 7.75 30.45
CA GLY A 270 -3.07 6.61 30.63
C GLY A 270 -2.41 5.27 30.31
N GLN A 271 -2.79 4.21 31.04
CA GLN A 271 -2.26 2.86 30.89
C GLN A 271 -2.50 2.29 29.48
N LEU A 272 -3.60 2.69 28.81
CA LEU A 272 -3.82 2.37 27.40
C LEU A 272 -2.70 2.90 26.51
N PHE A 273 -2.36 4.19 26.60
CA PHE A 273 -1.35 4.80 25.73
C PHE A 273 0.04 4.26 26.01
N LYS A 274 0.36 4.00 27.27
CA LYS A 274 1.60 3.32 27.66
C LYS A 274 1.71 1.95 26.98
N THR A 275 0.67 1.12 27.05
CA THR A 275 0.67 -0.19 26.36
C THR A 275 0.73 -0.05 24.83
N ILE A 276 0.07 0.95 24.24
CA ILE A 276 0.17 1.24 22.80
C ILE A 276 1.61 1.63 22.42
N GLN A 277 2.29 2.44 23.24
CA GLN A 277 3.68 2.83 23.05
C GLN A 277 4.61 1.61 23.15
N GLU A 278 4.48 0.79 24.19
CA GLU A 278 5.25 -0.46 24.38
C GLU A 278 5.12 -1.37 23.14
N ILE A 279 3.91 -1.53 22.59
CA ILE A 279 3.66 -2.33 21.37
C ILE A 279 4.37 -1.73 20.15
N VAL A 280 4.29 -0.40 19.96
CA VAL A 280 4.95 0.27 18.83
C VAL A 280 6.48 0.18 18.95
N GLU A 281 7.04 0.36 20.14
CA GLU A 281 8.47 0.21 20.41
C GLU A 281 8.97 -1.21 20.13
N PHE A 282 8.23 -2.24 20.58
CA PHE A 282 8.54 -3.63 20.25
C PHE A 282 8.55 -3.86 18.73
N LEU A 283 7.48 -3.45 18.03
CA LEU A 283 7.37 -3.65 16.58
C LEU A 283 8.46 -2.91 15.81
N LYS A 284 8.82 -1.69 16.23
CA LYS A 284 9.94 -0.92 15.67
C LYS A 284 11.27 -1.63 15.88
N LYS A 285 11.55 -2.12 17.10
CA LYS A 285 12.76 -2.87 17.41
C LYS A 285 12.85 -4.12 16.52
N TRP A 286 11.81 -4.94 16.50
CA TRP A 286 11.72 -6.14 15.66
C TRP A 286 11.95 -5.82 14.17
N ALA A 287 11.33 -4.75 13.65
CA ALA A 287 11.52 -4.34 12.26
C ALA A 287 12.95 -3.85 11.95
N SER A 288 13.64 -3.25 12.93
CA SER A 288 15.03 -2.80 12.79
C SER A 288 16.07 -3.92 12.89
N GLU A 289 15.78 -4.97 13.68
CA GLU A 289 16.65 -6.13 13.87
C GLU A 289 16.45 -7.21 12.79
N THR A 290 15.36 -7.11 12.00
CA THR A 290 14.96 -8.13 11.02
C THR A 290 15.11 -7.64 9.58
N GLU A 291 15.98 -8.30 8.80
CA GLU A 291 16.07 -8.05 7.36
C GLU A 291 14.85 -8.66 6.63
N PHE A 292 13.94 -7.81 6.14
CA PHE A 292 12.70 -8.26 5.48
C PHE A 292 12.91 -9.19 4.29
N THR A 293 14.03 -9.06 3.58
CA THR A 293 14.42 -9.91 2.45
C THR A 293 14.91 -11.30 2.87
N ALA A 294 15.42 -11.45 4.10
CA ALA A 294 15.85 -12.73 4.67
C ALA A 294 14.68 -13.52 5.31
N LEU A 295 13.55 -12.87 5.60
CA LEU A 295 12.35 -13.55 6.10
C LEU A 295 11.76 -14.49 5.05
N ARG A 296 11.82 -15.80 5.32
CA ARG A 296 11.30 -16.85 4.44
C ARG A 296 9.78 -16.74 4.26
N ASP A 297 9.05 -16.57 5.37
CA ASP A 297 7.59 -16.60 5.38
C ASP A 297 6.93 -15.20 5.44
N LYS A 298 7.66 -14.16 5.88
CA LYS A 298 7.21 -12.74 5.94
C LYS A 298 5.91 -12.56 6.75
N PRO A 299 6.00 -12.37 8.08
CA PRO A 299 4.84 -12.31 8.98
C PRO A 299 3.92 -11.11 8.74
N ILE A 300 4.41 -10.10 8.01
CA ILE A 300 3.70 -8.89 7.61
C ILE A 300 4.10 -8.49 6.19
N THR A 301 3.33 -7.61 5.55
CA THR A 301 3.68 -7.09 4.22
C THR A 301 4.89 -6.14 4.26
N ARG A 302 5.64 -6.03 3.15
CA ARG A 302 6.80 -5.11 3.04
C ARG A 302 6.42 -3.65 3.30
N GLY A 303 5.22 -3.24 2.87
CA GLY A 303 4.69 -1.90 3.11
C GLY A 303 4.48 -1.63 4.59
N PHE A 304 3.91 -2.61 5.31
CA PHE A 304 3.68 -2.50 6.75
C PHE A 304 4.99 -2.52 7.56
N TRP A 305 5.95 -3.39 7.19
CA TRP A 305 7.31 -3.38 7.76
C TRP A 305 8.01 -2.03 7.57
N SER A 306 7.95 -1.47 6.35
CA SER A 306 8.53 -0.16 6.03
C SER A 306 7.79 1.00 6.71
N LEU A 307 6.49 0.88 6.98
CA LEU A 307 5.74 1.85 7.79
C LEU A 307 6.22 1.80 9.23
N ILE A 308 6.28 0.61 9.85
CA ILE A 308 6.73 0.40 11.23
C ILE A 308 8.14 0.99 11.44
N GLY A 309 9.09 0.64 10.57
CA GLY A 309 10.48 1.15 10.66
C GLY A 309 10.64 2.66 10.49
N ARG A 310 9.58 3.40 10.08
CA ARG A 310 9.57 4.86 9.92
C ARG A 310 8.67 5.58 10.95
N LEU A 311 8.04 4.87 11.88
CA LEU A 311 7.18 5.47 12.89
C LEU A 311 7.97 6.33 13.87
N SER A 312 7.61 7.61 13.96
CA SER A 312 7.92 8.46 15.12
C SER A 312 6.88 8.19 16.23
N ASP A 313 7.37 7.96 17.44
CA ASP A 313 6.53 7.66 18.61
C ASP A 313 5.70 8.90 19.01
N GLU A 314 6.30 10.08 18.90
CA GLU A 314 5.62 11.37 19.07
C GLU A 314 4.52 11.56 18.03
N PHE A 315 4.78 11.26 16.75
CA PHE A 315 3.79 11.39 15.69
C PHE A 315 2.60 10.44 15.92
N ILE A 316 2.87 9.17 16.20
CA ILE A 316 1.80 8.18 16.35
C ILE A 316 0.96 8.42 17.61
N MET A 317 1.56 8.97 18.68
CA MET A 317 0.81 9.36 19.88
C MET A 317 -0.01 10.63 19.66
N ARG A 318 0.52 11.66 19.01
CA ARG A 318 -0.26 12.86 18.61
C ARG A 318 -1.42 12.51 17.67
N LEU A 319 -1.25 11.52 16.79
CA LEU A 319 -2.31 11.06 15.88
C LEU A 319 -3.41 10.25 16.60
N ARG A 320 -3.04 9.43 17.60
CA ARG A 320 -3.97 8.51 18.28
C ARG A 320 -4.67 9.10 19.50
N ALA A 321 -3.99 9.94 20.28
CA ALA A 321 -4.53 10.51 21.52
C ALA A 321 -5.89 11.23 21.34
N PRO A 322 -6.09 12.12 20.35
CA PRO A 322 -7.39 12.74 20.12
C PRO A 322 -8.42 11.80 19.47
N ALA A 323 -7.97 10.72 18.81
CA ALA A 323 -8.84 9.83 18.07
C ALA A 323 -9.53 8.76 18.95
N ILE A 324 -8.92 8.38 20.08
CA ILE A 324 -9.45 7.36 21.00
C ILE A 324 -10.37 8.03 22.03
N ASP A 325 -11.66 7.68 22.03
CA ASP A 325 -12.67 8.26 22.94
C ASP A 325 -12.29 8.07 24.42
N PRO A 326 -12.45 9.08 25.30
CA PRO A 326 -12.10 8.96 26.72
C PRO A 326 -12.77 7.80 27.46
N LYS A 327 -13.94 7.31 27.02
CA LYS A 327 -14.57 6.10 27.56
C LYS A 327 -13.84 4.82 27.20
N VAL A 328 -13.21 4.78 26.01
CA VAL A 328 -12.34 3.68 25.59
C VAL A 328 -11.08 3.71 26.45
N GLN A 329 -10.46 4.87 26.65
CA GLN A 329 -9.32 5.03 27.57
C GLN A 329 -9.68 4.51 28.98
N ALA A 330 -10.79 5.01 29.55
CA ALA A 330 -11.30 4.60 30.86
C ALA A 330 -11.77 3.14 30.95
N LEU A 331 -11.95 2.42 29.83
CA LEU A 331 -12.20 0.98 29.83
C LEU A 331 -10.95 0.21 30.25
N PHE A 332 -9.79 0.60 29.71
CA PHE A 332 -8.51 -0.05 29.98
C PHE A 332 -7.98 0.27 31.38
N GLU A 333 -8.18 1.49 31.89
CA GLU A 333 -7.79 1.85 33.27
C GLU A 333 -8.44 0.98 34.37
N LYS A 334 -9.52 0.23 34.07
CA LYS A 334 -10.20 -0.65 35.04
C LYS A 334 -9.49 -1.98 35.31
N GLY A 335 -8.57 -2.42 34.45
CA GLY A 335 -7.95 -3.76 34.51
C GLY A 335 -8.90 -4.95 34.23
N THR A 336 -10.21 -4.81 34.43
CA THR A 336 -11.25 -5.74 33.98
C THR A 336 -12.51 -4.94 33.59
N PHE A 337 -13.28 -5.42 32.62
CA PHE A 337 -14.50 -4.74 32.17
C PHE A 337 -15.65 -5.72 31.90
N SER A 338 -16.87 -5.20 32.01
CA SER A 338 -18.11 -5.94 31.76
C SER A 338 -18.67 -5.69 30.35
N VAL A 339 -19.62 -6.53 29.91
CA VAL A 339 -20.37 -6.29 28.66
C VAL A 339 -21.06 -4.92 28.67
N ASP A 340 -21.56 -4.49 29.83
CA ASP A 340 -22.22 -3.19 29.96
C ASP A 340 -21.23 -2.01 29.92
N ASP A 341 -19.93 -2.24 30.14
CA ASP A 341 -18.92 -1.22 29.87
C ASP A 341 -18.66 -1.08 28.36
N LEU A 342 -18.61 -2.19 27.61
CA LEU A 342 -18.56 -2.15 26.14
C LEU A 342 -19.78 -1.46 25.53
N ARG A 343 -20.97 -1.65 26.11
CA ARG A 343 -22.21 -0.97 25.68
C ARG A 343 -22.25 0.54 25.94
N LYS A 344 -21.43 1.07 26.86
CA LYS A 344 -21.35 2.52 27.16
C LYS A 344 -20.46 3.28 26.18
N LEU A 345 -19.61 2.57 25.43
CA LEU A 345 -18.77 3.12 24.37
C LEU A 345 -19.63 3.76 23.25
N PRO A 346 -19.08 4.68 22.45
CA PRO A 346 -19.82 5.27 21.33
C PRO A 346 -20.21 4.20 20.30
N ARG A 347 -21.28 4.43 19.53
CA ARG A 347 -21.75 3.46 18.52
C ARG A 347 -21.03 3.67 17.18
N ALA A 348 -20.41 2.62 16.65
CA ALA A 348 -19.75 2.69 15.34
C ALA A 348 -20.73 2.83 14.17
N SER A 349 -21.98 2.36 14.33
CA SER A 349 -23.04 2.48 13.31
C SER A 349 -23.51 3.92 13.03
N SER A 350 -23.14 4.88 13.88
CA SER A 350 -23.39 6.32 13.68
C SER A 350 -22.17 7.11 13.20
N GLU A 351 -20.98 6.51 13.14
CA GLU A 351 -19.73 7.21 12.88
C GLU A 351 -19.36 7.21 11.39
N SER A 352 -19.35 8.37 10.74
CA SER A 352 -18.97 8.48 9.32
C SER A 352 -17.47 8.71 9.08
N ARG A 353 -16.70 9.05 10.11
CA ARG A 353 -15.25 9.28 10.00
C ARG A 353 -14.47 7.97 9.76
N PRO A 354 -13.20 8.07 9.30
CA PRO A 354 -12.25 6.97 9.39
C PRO A 354 -12.05 6.55 10.83
N GLY A 355 -11.93 5.26 11.11
CA GLY A 355 -11.85 4.78 12.48
C GLY A 355 -11.72 3.27 12.65
N VAL A 356 -11.56 2.86 13.91
CA VAL A 356 -11.48 1.47 14.36
C VAL A 356 -12.68 1.20 15.27
N TYR A 357 -13.30 0.03 15.10
CA TYR A 357 -14.49 -0.39 15.83
C TYR A 357 -14.36 -1.85 16.30
N LEU A 358 -15.14 -2.19 17.33
CA LEU A 358 -15.28 -3.53 17.88
C LEU A 358 -16.73 -3.97 17.69
N GLY A 359 -16.92 -5.05 16.92
CA GLY A 359 -18.12 -5.86 16.98
C GLY A 359 -17.99 -6.91 18.08
N PHE A 360 -19.04 -7.11 18.87
CA PHE A 360 -19.10 -8.21 19.83
C PHE A 360 -20.46 -8.90 19.81
N ILE A 361 -20.45 -10.21 20.03
CA ILE A 361 -21.63 -11.07 20.20
C ILE A 361 -21.55 -11.69 21.59
N LEU A 362 -22.65 -11.64 22.34
CA LEU A 362 -22.79 -12.31 23.62
C LEU A 362 -23.00 -13.81 23.38
N ASP A 363 -22.11 -14.65 23.92
CA ASP A 363 -22.08 -16.07 23.62
C ASP A 363 -22.66 -16.91 24.77
N GLU A 364 -21.92 -17.01 25.88
CA GLU A 364 -22.28 -17.83 27.03
C GLU A 364 -22.05 -17.05 28.33
N ILE A 365 -22.95 -17.22 29.30
CA ILE A 365 -22.77 -16.73 30.68
C ILE A 365 -22.47 -17.95 31.55
N HIS A 366 -21.26 -17.99 32.10
CA HIS A 366 -20.78 -19.09 32.94
C HIS A 366 -21.40 -19.05 34.34
N SER A 367 -21.38 -20.18 35.03
CA SER A 367 -21.89 -20.32 36.41
C SER A 367 -21.12 -19.49 37.45
N ASP A 368 -19.90 -19.05 37.14
CA ASP A 368 -19.10 -18.13 37.96
C ASP A 368 -19.36 -16.64 37.67
N GLY A 369 -20.29 -16.35 36.76
CA GLY A 369 -20.63 -15.00 36.31
C GLY A 369 -19.67 -14.40 35.27
N THR A 370 -18.69 -15.16 34.77
CA THR A 370 -17.90 -14.75 33.59
C THR A 370 -18.70 -14.89 32.30
N VAL A 371 -18.28 -14.23 31.23
CA VAL A 371 -19.08 -14.13 29.99
C VAL A 371 -18.20 -14.34 28.76
N THR A 372 -18.43 -15.41 28.00
CA THR A 372 -17.83 -15.62 26.67
C THR A 372 -18.39 -14.58 25.69
N LEU A 373 -17.51 -13.98 24.89
CA LEU A 373 -17.87 -13.10 23.77
C LEU A 373 -17.11 -13.54 22.53
N ALA A 374 -17.79 -13.57 21.38
CA ALA A 374 -17.10 -13.56 20.10
C ALA A 374 -16.83 -12.10 19.72
N LEU A 375 -15.55 -11.75 19.48
CA LEU A 375 -15.10 -10.40 19.19
C LEU A 375 -14.61 -10.28 17.74
N TYR A 376 -14.82 -9.10 17.15
CA TYR A 376 -14.31 -8.72 15.85
C TYR A 376 -13.83 -7.27 15.90
N VAL A 377 -12.52 -7.04 15.81
CA VAL A 377 -11.97 -5.70 15.58
C VAL A 377 -11.91 -5.48 14.08
N GLY A 378 -12.28 -4.27 13.64
CA GLY A 378 -12.19 -3.87 12.25
C GLY A 378 -11.89 -2.38 12.10
N SER A 379 -11.32 -1.97 10.97
CA SER A 379 -11.21 -0.56 10.58
C SER A 379 -12.00 -0.22 9.32
N SER A 380 -12.16 1.09 9.06
CA SER A 380 -12.68 1.61 7.79
C SER A 380 -12.41 3.10 7.64
N MET A 381 -12.44 3.60 6.41
CA MET A 381 -12.54 5.04 6.12
C MET A 381 -13.94 5.62 6.41
N CYS A 382 -14.96 4.77 6.62
CA CYS A 382 -16.29 5.17 7.08
C CYS A 382 -16.90 4.03 7.92
N CYS A 383 -16.80 4.12 9.25
CA CYS A 383 -17.23 3.04 10.16
C CYS A 383 -18.71 2.67 10.00
N LYS A 384 -19.60 3.67 9.87
CA LYS A 384 -21.04 3.52 9.67
C LYS A 384 -21.36 2.66 8.46
N PHE A 385 -20.77 2.99 7.30
CA PHE A 385 -20.99 2.24 6.08
C PHE A 385 -20.48 0.80 6.25
N ARG A 386 -19.26 0.62 6.80
CA ARG A 386 -18.69 -0.72 7.01
C ARG A 386 -19.50 -1.59 7.95
N VAL A 387 -20.05 -1.02 9.03
CA VAL A 387 -20.96 -1.72 9.96
C VAL A 387 -22.26 -2.13 9.26
N GLN A 388 -22.81 -1.30 8.37
CA GLN A 388 -23.95 -1.68 7.53
C GLN A 388 -23.60 -2.80 6.53
N THR A 389 -22.40 -2.75 5.93
CA THR A 389 -21.88 -3.82 5.05
C THR A 389 -21.82 -5.16 5.79
N HIS A 390 -21.27 -5.19 7.00
CA HIS A 390 -21.20 -6.40 7.83
C HIS A 390 -22.57 -7.04 8.05
N GLN A 391 -23.57 -6.21 8.37
CA GLN A 391 -24.96 -6.63 8.59
C GLN A 391 -25.70 -7.05 7.30
N SER A 392 -25.07 -6.92 6.13
CA SER A 392 -25.67 -7.32 4.87
C SER A 392 -25.55 -8.84 4.62
N ARG A 393 -26.65 -9.46 4.15
CA ARG A 393 -26.68 -10.88 3.79
C ARG A 393 -25.66 -11.24 2.70
N ARG A 394 -25.31 -10.28 1.81
CA ARG A 394 -24.31 -10.47 0.76
C ARG A 394 -22.91 -10.68 1.36
N THR A 395 -22.51 -9.83 2.30
CA THR A 395 -21.20 -9.94 2.95
C THR A 395 -21.11 -11.21 3.79
N GLY A 396 -22.16 -11.57 4.53
CA GLY A 396 -22.22 -12.84 5.25
C GLY A 396 -22.14 -14.07 4.35
N ASN A 397 -22.79 -14.07 3.18
CA ASN A 397 -22.65 -15.12 2.18
C ASN A 397 -21.21 -15.23 1.63
N ARG A 398 -20.57 -14.07 1.32
CA ARG A 398 -19.18 -14.01 0.82
C ARG A 398 -18.17 -14.51 1.84
N LEU A 399 -18.40 -14.21 3.13
CA LEU A 399 -17.50 -14.52 4.24
C LEU A 399 -18.00 -15.69 5.10
N LYS A 400 -18.81 -16.59 4.52
CA LYS A 400 -19.41 -17.77 5.20
C LYS A 400 -18.43 -18.74 5.87
N ARG A 401 -17.12 -18.64 5.61
CA ARG A 401 -16.07 -19.41 6.29
C ARG A 401 -15.53 -18.75 7.57
N SER A 402 -15.83 -17.47 7.83
CA SER A 402 -15.43 -16.77 9.07
C SER A 402 -16.44 -17.05 10.18
N ALA A 403 -15.98 -17.49 11.34
CA ALA A 403 -16.82 -17.82 12.49
C ALA A 403 -17.73 -16.65 12.92
N PHE A 404 -17.20 -15.43 12.99
CA PHE A 404 -17.99 -14.22 13.28
C PHE A 404 -19.16 -14.02 12.31
N TYR A 405 -18.94 -14.19 10.99
CA TYR A 405 -20.01 -14.06 10.01
C TYR A 405 -20.96 -15.25 9.99
N GLN A 406 -20.51 -16.46 10.36
CA GLN A 406 -21.42 -17.60 10.56
C GLN A 406 -22.42 -17.32 11.68
N ARG A 407 -21.97 -16.76 12.81
CA ARG A 407 -22.83 -16.33 13.92
C ARG A 407 -23.80 -15.22 13.48
N LEU A 408 -23.29 -14.22 12.77
CA LEU A 408 -24.12 -13.14 12.22
C LEU A 408 -25.19 -13.66 11.26
N MET A 409 -24.86 -14.63 10.40
CA MET A 409 -25.78 -15.27 9.46
C MET A 409 -26.80 -16.21 10.13
N LYS A 410 -26.52 -16.71 11.34
CA LYS A 410 -27.52 -17.38 12.21
C LYS A 410 -28.52 -16.39 12.84
N GLY A 411 -28.33 -15.07 12.65
CA GLY A 411 -29.16 -14.03 13.23
C GLY A 411 -28.76 -13.65 14.66
N GLU A 412 -27.57 -14.02 15.12
CA GLU A 412 -27.08 -13.63 16.45
C GLU A 412 -26.89 -12.11 16.54
N LYS A 413 -27.29 -11.53 17.68
CA LYS A 413 -27.26 -10.08 17.87
C LYS A 413 -25.84 -9.59 18.11
N VAL A 414 -25.24 -8.97 17.10
CA VAL A 414 -24.00 -8.20 17.20
C VAL A 414 -24.25 -6.78 17.70
N GLU A 415 -23.38 -6.28 18.58
CA GLU A 415 -23.31 -4.87 18.97
C GLU A 415 -21.96 -4.30 18.48
N PHE A 416 -21.98 -3.14 17.80
CA PHE A 416 -20.78 -2.50 17.24
C PHE A 416 -20.48 -1.17 17.94
N CYS A 417 -19.38 -1.14 18.71
CA CYS A 417 -18.88 0.06 19.39
C CYS A 417 -17.63 0.63 18.71
N LEU A 418 -17.42 1.93 18.85
CA LEU A 418 -16.31 2.68 18.30
C LEU A 418 -15.14 2.67 19.29
N LEU A 419 -13.94 2.37 18.79
CA LEU A 419 -12.68 2.38 19.57
C LEU A 419 -11.87 3.65 19.29
N ALA A 420 -11.83 4.08 18.02
CA ALA A 420 -11.19 5.33 17.61
C ALA A 420 -11.86 5.91 16.36
N ALA A 421 -11.87 7.23 16.22
CA ALA A 421 -12.27 7.94 15.00
C ALA A 421 -11.39 9.17 14.76
N PHE A 422 -11.03 9.41 13.50
CA PHE A 422 -10.10 10.47 13.10
C PHE A 422 -10.85 11.63 12.45
N ASP A 423 -10.64 12.85 12.94
CA ASP A 423 -11.19 14.09 12.35
C ASP A 423 -10.45 14.54 11.07
N CYS A 424 -9.38 13.84 10.70
CA CYS A 424 -8.58 14.11 9.51
C CYS A 424 -8.49 12.87 8.60
N SER A 425 -8.14 13.09 7.33
CA SER A 425 -7.79 12.01 6.43
C SER A 425 -6.53 11.30 6.94
N ILE A 426 -6.68 10.01 7.25
CA ILE A 426 -5.58 9.14 7.70
C ILE A 426 -5.15 8.20 6.56
N GLU A 427 -3.85 7.96 6.42
CA GLU A 427 -3.34 6.93 5.51
C GLU A 427 -3.70 5.54 6.05
N THR A 428 -4.23 4.67 5.18
CA THR A 428 -4.70 3.31 5.51
C THR A 428 -3.67 2.52 6.33
N GLY A 429 -2.37 2.70 6.11
CA GLY A 429 -1.31 2.04 6.86
C GLY A 429 -1.33 2.34 8.37
N TYR A 430 -1.58 3.59 8.78
CA TYR A 430 -1.68 3.96 10.21
C TYR A 430 -2.98 3.49 10.84
N LEU A 431 -4.06 3.48 10.05
CA LEU A 431 -5.37 2.97 10.46
C LEU A 431 -5.30 1.46 10.74
N ASN A 432 -4.76 0.68 9.80
CA ASN A 432 -4.53 -0.76 9.95
C ASN A 432 -3.57 -1.08 11.11
N LEU A 433 -2.60 -0.21 11.40
CA LEU A 433 -1.73 -0.38 12.56
C LEU A 433 -2.47 -0.18 13.88
N LEU A 434 -3.42 0.76 13.95
CA LEU A 434 -4.27 0.91 15.15
C LEU A 434 -5.27 -0.25 15.28
N GLU A 435 -5.80 -0.75 14.17
CA GLU A 435 -6.62 -1.97 14.12
C GLU A 435 -5.87 -3.18 14.69
N ALA A 436 -4.66 -3.47 14.20
CA ALA A 436 -3.82 -4.57 14.68
C ALA A 436 -3.47 -4.44 16.18
N ILE A 437 -3.25 -3.22 16.68
CA ILE A 437 -3.02 -2.96 18.10
C ILE A 437 -4.28 -3.24 18.92
N PHE A 438 -5.46 -2.86 18.45
CA PHE A 438 -6.70 -3.23 19.14
C PHE A 438 -7.02 -4.73 19.04
N MET A 439 -6.71 -5.40 17.93
CA MET A 439 -6.76 -6.87 17.84
C MET A 439 -5.89 -7.52 18.91
N PHE A 440 -4.68 -7.01 19.14
CA PHE A 440 -3.80 -7.47 20.22
C PHE A 440 -4.37 -7.19 21.61
N LEU A 441 -4.82 -5.96 21.88
CA LEU A 441 -5.39 -5.56 23.17
C LEU A 441 -6.66 -6.33 23.56
N PHE A 442 -7.47 -6.73 22.57
CA PHE A 442 -8.67 -7.54 22.76
C PHE A 442 -8.45 -9.04 22.54
N GLY A 443 -7.23 -9.48 22.21
CA GLY A 443 -6.87 -10.88 21.97
C GLY A 443 -7.55 -11.52 20.74
N THR A 444 -8.02 -10.74 19.76
CA THR A 444 -8.84 -11.23 18.64
C THR A 444 -8.03 -11.78 17.46
N LEU A 445 -6.70 -11.86 17.58
CA LEU A 445 -5.90 -12.68 16.66
C LEU A 445 -5.90 -14.12 17.17
N LEU A 446 -6.05 -15.05 16.23
CA LEU A 446 -6.19 -16.47 16.50
C LEU A 446 -5.00 -17.21 15.89
N GLU A 447 -4.61 -18.33 16.51
CA GLU A 447 -3.62 -19.23 15.92
C GLU A 447 -4.20 -19.77 14.59
N PRO A 448 -3.49 -19.64 13.46
CA PRO A 448 -3.99 -20.10 12.18
C PRO A 448 -4.07 -21.62 12.15
N THR A 449 -5.30 -22.15 12.09
CA THR A 449 -5.53 -23.60 11.84
C THR A 449 -5.20 -24.01 10.40
N PHE A 450 -4.99 -23.03 9.52
CA PHE A 450 -4.48 -23.16 8.16
C PHE A 450 -3.82 -21.83 7.76
N GLU A 451 -2.76 -21.88 6.95
CA GLU A 451 -2.09 -20.67 6.46
C GLU A 451 -2.91 -19.98 5.36
N THR A 452 -2.77 -18.66 5.27
CA THR A 452 -3.32 -17.82 4.21
C THR A 452 -2.30 -16.74 3.84
N ASP A 453 -2.49 -16.05 2.71
CA ASP A 453 -1.65 -14.90 2.33
C ASP A 453 -1.62 -13.76 3.37
N PHE A 454 -2.59 -13.72 4.29
CA PHE A 454 -2.80 -12.65 5.26
C PHE A 454 -2.49 -13.04 6.72
N VAL A 455 -2.63 -14.32 7.06
CA VAL A 455 -2.35 -14.88 8.39
C VAL A 455 -1.56 -16.17 8.18
N LYS A 456 -0.29 -16.14 8.60
CA LYS A 456 0.71 -17.19 8.42
C LYS A 456 1.24 -17.65 9.77
N GLN A 457 1.92 -18.79 9.85
CA GLN A 457 2.49 -19.22 11.12
C GLN A 457 3.48 -18.18 11.68
N SER A 458 4.31 -17.56 10.82
CA SER A 458 5.22 -16.50 11.29
C SER A 458 4.50 -15.25 11.83
N THR A 459 3.29 -14.94 11.35
CA THR A 459 2.45 -13.86 11.89
C THR A 459 2.03 -14.18 13.33
N TRP A 460 1.70 -15.45 13.61
CA TRP A 460 1.39 -15.91 14.96
C TRP A 460 2.62 -15.91 15.86
N GLU A 461 3.78 -16.38 15.40
CA GLU A 461 5.05 -16.34 16.16
C GLU A 461 5.42 -14.90 16.59
N LEU A 462 5.23 -13.91 15.71
CA LEU A 462 5.45 -12.50 16.04
C LEU A 462 4.46 -11.99 17.11
N TYR A 463 3.21 -12.45 17.05
CA TYR A 463 2.17 -12.13 18.04
C TYR A 463 2.45 -12.77 19.40
N GLU A 464 2.89 -14.02 19.44
CA GLU A 464 3.33 -14.69 20.68
C GLU A 464 4.55 -14.01 21.31
N GLN A 465 5.54 -13.62 20.49
CA GLN A 465 6.68 -12.82 20.97
C GLN A 465 6.21 -11.50 21.59
N LEU A 466 5.29 -10.79 20.93
CA LEU A 466 4.71 -9.54 21.44
C LEU A 466 3.95 -9.79 22.76
N GLN A 467 3.13 -10.85 22.88
CA GLN A 467 2.45 -11.24 24.12
C GLN A 467 3.41 -11.63 25.25
N SER A 468 4.56 -12.23 24.91
CA SER A 468 5.56 -12.65 25.90
C SER A 468 6.24 -11.47 26.59
N VAL A 469 6.44 -10.36 25.86
CA VAL A 469 7.03 -9.11 26.36
C VAL A 469 5.96 -8.22 26.99
N ILE A 470 4.82 -8.07 26.32
CA ILE A 470 3.73 -7.19 26.71
C ILE A 470 2.54 -8.07 27.05
N ARG A 471 2.41 -8.42 28.33
CA ARG A 471 1.14 -8.96 28.83
C ARG A 471 0.19 -7.79 29.06
N PRO A 472 -0.93 -7.68 28.32
CA PRO A 472 -1.94 -6.70 28.65
C PRO A 472 -2.40 -6.97 30.09
N HIS A 473 -2.36 -5.96 30.96
CA HIS A 473 -2.82 -6.11 32.35
C HIS A 473 -4.34 -6.35 32.46
N TYR A 474 -5.03 -6.33 31.32
CA TYR A 474 -6.47 -6.48 31.20
C TYR A 474 -6.83 -7.97 31.14
N ILE A 475 -7.26 -8.54 32.27
CA ILE A 475 -7.85 -9.87 32.26
C ILE A 475 -9.26 -9.74 31.68
N LEU A 476 -9.37 -9.99 30.39
CA LEU A 476 -10.64 -10.35 29.76
C LEU A 476 -11.19 -11.58 30.51
N LYS A 477 -12.18 -11.35 31.39
CA LYS A 477 -13.06 -12.39 31.98
C LYS A 477 -14.05 -12.92 30.92
N VAL A 478 -13.49 -13.17 29.75
CA VAL A 478 -14.13 -13.44 28.49
C VAL A 478 -13.29 -14.52 27.85
N LYS A 479 -13.80 -15.75 27.85
CA LYS A 479 -13.29 -16.74 26.90
C LYS A 479 -13.59 -16.18 25.51
N LEU A 480 -12.56 -16.05 24.69
CA LEU A 480 -12.71 -15.66 23.30
C LEU A 480 -13.03 -16.93 22.53
N PHE A 481 -14.17 -16.96 21.84
CA PHE A 481 -14.45 -18.03 20.89
C PHE A 481 -14.01 -17.58 19.49
N ALA A 482 -13.19 -18.44 18.89
CA ALA A 482 -12.49 -18.27 17.63
C ALA A 482 -13.41 -18.49 16.41
#